data_AF-A0A6I5WE52-F1
#
_entry.id   AF-A0A6I5WE52-F1
#
_cell.length_a   1.000
_cell.length_b   1.000
_cell.length_c   1.000
_cell.angle_alpha   90.00
_cell.angle_beta   90.00
_cell.angle_gamma   90.00
#
_symmetry.space_group_name_H-M   'P 1'
#
loop_
_entity.id
_entity.type
_entity.pdbx_description
1 polymer ?
#
loop_
_entity_poly.entity_id
_entity_poly.type
_entity_poly.pdbx_seq_one_letter_code
_entity_poly.pdbx_strand_id
1 'polypeptide(L)' 'MATHWTLGCDADDPQRIAAFWALALGYVREPGFDEPDNASIVDPDGRGPAIGFLKVPELDL' A
#
# COMPACT_ATOMS: atom_id res chain seq x y z
N MET A 1 5.45 7.30 22.01
CA MET A 1 5.69 6.13 21.13
C MET A 1 4.60 6.15 20.07
N ALA A 2 4.96 6.03 18.79
CA ALA A 2 3.96 5.82 17.75
C ALA A 2 3.42 4.39 17.86
N THR A 3 2.11 4.21 17.75
CA THR A 3 1.52 2.89 17.64
C THR A 3 1.77 2.39 16.23
N HIS A 4 2.46 1.26 16.08
CA HIS A 4 2.62 0.62 14.77
C HIS A 4 1.41 -0.27 14.48
N TRP A 5 0.80 -0.02 13.33
CA TRP A 5 -0.30 -0.80 12.79
C TRP A 5 -0.27 -0.69 11.27
N THR A 6 -0.96 -1.61 10.59
CA THR A 6 -1.04 -1.68 9.13
C THR A 6 -2.49 -1.49 8.70
N LEU A 7 -2.70 -0.65 7.69
CA LEU A 7 -3.97 -0.54 6.98
C LEU A 7 -3.96 -1.51 5.79
N GLY A 8 -4.94 -2.41 5.72
CA GLY A 8 -5.20 -3.22 4.53
C GLY A 8 -6.22 -2.53 3.63
N CYS A 9 -5.95 -2.48 2.33
CA CYS A 9 -6.82 -1.91 1.32
C CYS A 9 -7.04 -2.88 0.17
N ASP A 10 -8.27 -2.95 -0.31
CA ASP A 10 -8.61 -3.62 -1.56
C ASP A 10 -8.28 -2.70 -2.74
N ALA A 11 -7.79 -3.28 -3.84
CA ALA A 11 -7.46 -2.53 -5.05
C ALA A 11 -7.60 -3.39 -6.31
N ASP A 12 -8.14 -2.86 -7.41
CA ASP A 12 -8.04 -3.54 -8.71
C ASP A 12 -6.59 -3.61 -9.19
N ASP A 13 -5.84 -2.50 -9.11
CA ASP A 13 -4.42 -2.43 -9.46
C ASP A 13 -3.60 -2.00 -8.22
N PRO A 14 -3.15 -2.96 -7.39
CA PRO A 14 -2.37 -2.68 -6.18
C PRO A 14 -1.11 -1.86 -6.45
N GLN A 15 -0.39 -2.17 -7.53
CA GLN A 15 0.87 -1.50 -7.88
C GLN A 15 0.62 -0.02 -8.22
N ARG A 16 -0.42 0.27 -9.02
CA ARG A 16 -0.77 1.63 -9.40
C ARG A 16 -1.28 2.46 -8.23
N ILE A 17 -2.19 1.91 -7.42
CA ILE A 17 -2.75 2.67 -6.30
C ILE A 17 -1.69 2.96 -5.24
N ALA A 18 -0.77 2.03 -5.03
CA ALA A 18 0.32 2.20 -4.10
C ALA A 18 1.34 3.24 -4.59
N ALA A 19 1.64 3.29 -5.89
CA ALA A 19 2.48 4.34 -6.46
C ALA A 19 1.85 5.74 -6.27
N PHE A 20 0.52 5.86 -6.43
CA PHE A 20 -0.20 7.10 -6.18
C PHE A 20 -0.10 7.53 -4.70
N TRP A 21 -0.41 6.64 -3.76
CA TRP A 21 -0.39 6.97 -2.33
C TRP A 21 1.02 7.17 -1.79
N ALA A 22 2.02 6.43 -2.28
CA ALA A 22 3.42 6.68 -1.97
C ALA A 22 3.79 8.14 -2.27
N LEU A 23 3.47 8.60 -3.48
CA LEU A 23 3.73 9.97 -3.90
C LEU A 23 2.93 10.99 -3.06
N ALA A 24 1.63 10.74 -2.84
CA ALA A 24 0.74 11.67 -2.15
C ALA A 24 1.11 11.85 -0.67
N LEU A 25 1.56 10.78 -0.01
CA LEU A 25 1.86 10.77 1.43
C LEU A 25 3.35 10.97 1.74
N GLY A 26 4.22 10.94 0.73
CA GLY A 26 5.68 10.93 0.93
C GLY A 26 6.19 9.59 1.48
N TYR A 27 5.44 8.51 1.25
CA TYR A 27 5.80 7.16 1.66
C TYR A 27 6.68 6.49 0.60
N VAL A 28 7.35 5.41 0.97
CA VAL A 28 8.20 4.62 0.08
C VAL A 28 7.63 3.22 -0.14
N ARG A 29 7.95 2.61 -1.29
CA ARG A 29 7.59 1.21 -1.58
C ARG A 29 8.28 0.30 -0.57
N GLU A 30 7.52 -0.63 0.02
CA GLU A 30 8.10 -1.65 0.89
C GLU A 30 8.75 -2.76 0.04
N PRO A 31 10.01 -3.12 0.29
CA PRO A 31 10.67 -4.21 -0.43
C PRO A 31 9.95 -5.55 -0.25
N GLY A 32 9.84 -6.34 -1.31
CA GLY A 32 9.24 -7.69 -1.27
C GLY A 32 7.77 -7.75 -1.65
N PHE A 33 7.16 -6.63 -2.06
CA PHE A 33 5.77 -6.52 -2.53
C PHE A 33 5.70 -6.03 -3.99
N ASP A 34 6.52 -6.63 -4.84
CA ASP A 34 6.65 -6.28 -6.27
C ASP A 34 5.78 -7.16 -7.19
N GLU A 35 5.00 -8.08 -6.61
CA GLU A 35 4.09 -8.93 -7.37
C GLU A 35 2.88 -8.13 -7.90
N PRO A 36 2.27 -8.55 -9.02
CA PRO A 36 1.15 -7.80 -9.61
C PRO A 36 -0.07 -7.65 -8.69
N ASP A 37 -0.31 -8.64 -7.83
CA ASP A 37 -1.56 -8.76 -7.06
C ASP A 37 -1.44 -8.21 -5.63
N ASN A 38 -0.29 -7.67 -5.26
CA ASN A 38 -0.10 -7.01 -3.98
C ASN A 38 0.82 -5.82 -4.10
N ALA A 39 0.78 -4.93 -3.12
CA ALA A 39 1.70 -3.81 -3.00
C ALA A 39 1.73 -3.34 -1.56
N SER A 40 2.86 -2.79 -1.10
CA SER A 40 2.93 -2.15 0.22
C SER A 40 3.75 -0.87 0.18
N ILE A 41 3.39 0.08 1.05
CA ILE A 41 4.11 1.33 1.27
C ILE A 41 4.27 1.61 2.76
N VAL A 42 5.39 2.21 3.13
CA VAL A 42 5.74 2.53 4.53
C VAL A 42 6.15 4.00 4.65
N ASP A 43 5.83 4.60 5.80
CA ASP A 43 6.37 5.89 6.18
C ASP A 43 7.88 5.73 6.48
N PRO A 44 8.78 6.40 5.73
CA PRO A 44 10.22 6.30 5.98
C PRO A 44 10.63 6.83 7.37
N ASP A 45 9.85 7.71 7.98
CA ASP A 45 10.09 8.26 9.31
C ASP A 45 9.45 7.42 10.44
N GLY A 46 8.67 6.39 10.09
CA GLY A 46 8.01 5.49 11.04
C GLY A 46 6.97 6.18 11.95
N ARG A 47 6.34 7.27 11.51
CA ARG A 47 5.34 8.02 12.28
C ARG A 47 3.93 7.54 11.96
N GLY A 48 3.67 7.26 10.69
CA GLY A 48 2.41 6.76 10.17
C GLY A 48 2.35 5.23 10.02
N PRO A 49 1.17 4.69 9.67
CA PRO A 49 1.00 3.26 9.45
C PRO A 49 1.69 2.79 8.18
N ALA A 50 1.95 1.48 8.08
CA ALA A 50 2.15 0.84 6.79
C ALA A 50 0.80 0.69 6.07
N ILE A 51 0.79 0.70 4.73
CA ILE A 51 -0.43 0.50 3.95
C ILE A 51 -0.18 -0.59 2.91
N GLY A 52 -0.91 -1.70 3.04
CA GLY A 52 -0.90 -2.81 2.11
C GLY A 52 -2.12 -2.77 1.19
N PHE A 53 -1.91 -3.07 -0.09
CA PHE A 53 -2.93 -3.15 -1.12
C PHE A 53 -2.97 -4.57 -1.67
N LEU A 54 -4.16 -5.17 -1.76
CA LEU A 54 -4.37 -6.52 -2.28
C LEU A 54 -5.35 -6.50 -3.44
N LYS A 55 -5.04 -7.28 -4.48
CA LYS A 55 -5.96 -7.48 -5.60
C LYS A 55 -7.17 -8.25 -5.12
N VAL A 56 -8.35 -7.69 -5.37
CA VAL A 56 -9.62 -8.38 -5.16
C VAL A 56 -10.33 -8.53 -6.51
N PRO A 57 -11.15 -9.57 -6.69
CA PRO A 57 -12.02 -9.66 -7.85
C PRO A 57 -13.02 -8.50 -7.84
N GLU A 58 -12.94 -7.60 -8.81
CA GLU A 58 -14.04 -6.67 -9.05
C GLU A 58 -15.12 -7.37 -9.90
N LEU A 59 -16.38 -7.04 -9.62
CA LEU A 59 -17.48 -7.47 -10.48
C LEU A 59 -17.44 -6.62 -11.75
N ASP A 60 -17.33 -7.27 -12.91
CA ASP A 60 -17.63 -6.66 -14.20
C ASP A 60 -19.13 -6.29 -14.23
N LEU A 61 -19.48 -5.11 -13.73
CA LEU A 61 -20.83 -4.53 -13.81
C LEU A 61 -21.04 -3.77 -15.11
#